data_AF-A0A5C7DXE7-F1
#
_entry.id   AF-A0A5C7DXE7-F1
#
_cell.length_a   1.000
_cell.length_b   1.000
_cell.length_c   1.000
_cell.angle_alpha   90.00
_cell.angle_beta   90.00
_cell.angle_gamma   90.00
#
_symmetry.space_group_name_H-M   'P 1'
#
loop_
_entity.id
_entity.type
_entity.pdbx_description
1 polymer ?
#
loop_
_entity_poly.entity_id
_entity_poly.type
_entity_poly.pdbx_seq_one_letter_code
_entity_poly.pdbx_strand_id
1 'polypeptide(L)'
;MLNLFAKHKIKFAIAFVLPILAFGFDIYYNTNKSEIHTTNPNKQNNKYEILKEKCNSGDIKACLDSYPFKYKKPIQAKLNGKWGFIDKNGEIVINPIFGNVSNFKENLASVKINGKWGFINESGKFITEPIFNYAWNFKENFASIRLKEKWGFIDKNGNITIKPIFDYTLDFNENLAGAKLNGKWGFIDKSGKFIIKPMFDEVRNFKKI
;
A
#
# COMPACT_ATOMS: atom_id res chain seq x y z
N MET A 1 44.13 -27.25 -8.41
CA MET A 1 43.84 -25.80 -8.26
C MET A 1 42.36 -25.57 -8.52
N LEU A 2 41.58 -25.25 -7.48
CA LEU A 2 40.39 -24.38 -7.59
C LEU A 2 39.88 -24.03 -6.18
N ASN A 3 39.52 -22.76 -6.06
CA ASN A 3 39.27 -21.96 -4.86
C ASN A 3 38.16 -22.47 -3.94
N LEU A 4 38.37 -22.32 -2.63
CA LEU A 4 37.30 -22.22 -1.63
C LEU A 4 37.53 -20.95 -0.79
N PHE A 5 37.16 -19.81 -1.38
CA PHE A 5 36.87 -18.61 -0.60
C PHE A 5 35.56 -18.84 0.14
N ALA A 6 35.65 -19.03 1.46
CA ALA A 6 34.52 -19.05 2.36
C ALA A 6 33.82 -17.67 2.34
N LYS A 7 32.67 -17.57 1.67
CA LYS A 7 31.73 -16.47 1.90
C LYS A 7 30.97 -16.77 3.19
N HIS A 8 31.37 -16.12 4.28
CA HIS A 8 30.56 -16.02 5.49
C HIS A 8 29.17 -15.46 5.14
N LYS A 9 28.14 -16.32 5.17
CA LYS A 9 26.74 -15.88 5.15
C LYS A 9 26.42 -15.27 6.51
N ILE A 10 26.41 -13.95 6.57
CA ILE A 10 25.93 -13.24 7.75
C ILE A 10 24.42 -13.48 7.84
N LYS A 11 23.98 -14.30 8.79
CA LYS A 11 22.55 -14.51 9.12
C LYS A 11 22.07 -13.26 9.88
N PHE A 12 21.42 -12.34 9.19
CA PHE A 12 20.71 -11.23 9.82
C PHE A 12 19.26 -11.64 10.13
N ALA A 13 18.80 -11.37 11.35
CA ALA A 13 17.43 -11.57 11.79
C ALA A 13 16.53 -10.42 11.27
N ILE A 14 15.44 -10.76 10.56
CA ILE A 14 14.60 -9.82 9.78
C ILE A 14 13.14 -9.84 10.25
N ALA A 15 12.72 -8.94 11.14
CA ALA A 15 11.30 -8.80 11.44
C ALA A 15 10.55 -8.25 10.20
N PHE A 16 9.28 -8.64 9.98
CA PHE A 16 8.40 -8.13 8.92
C PHE A 16 7.03 -7.74 9.50
N VAL A 17 6.47 -6.62 9.04
CA VAL A 17 5.07 -6.22 9.24
C VAL A 17 4.48 -6.02 7.83
N LEU A 18 3.20 -6.30 7.63
CA LEU A 18 2.44 -6.15 6.37
C LEU A 18 1.03 -5.62 6.68
N PRO A 19 0.58 -4.46 6.17
CA PRO A 19 -0.79 -3.99 6.22
C PRO A 19 -1.43 -4.11 4.83
N ILE A 20 -2.29 -5.12 4.63
CA ILE A 20 -3.12 -5.25 3.42
C ILE A 20 -4.56 -4.94 3.76
N LEU A 21 -4.98 -3.69 3.52
CA LEU A 21 -6.39 -3.31 3.47
C LEU A 21 -6.98 -3.70 2.11
N ALA A 22 -7.32 -4.98 2.00
CA ALA A 22 -8.54 -5.45 1.38
C ALA A 22 -8.82 -6.81 2.06
N PHE A 23 -9.74 -6.80 3.03
CA PHE A 23 -10.13 -7.91 3.91
C PHE A 23 -9.33 -8.17 5.20
N GLY A 24 -8.71 -7.15 5.82
CA GLY A 24 -8.47 -7.14 7.28
C GLY A 24 -7.64 -8.30 7.84
N PHE A 25 -6.53 -8.64 7.19
CA PHE A 25 -5.50 -9.52 7.75
C PHE A 25 -4.15 -8.80 7.68
N ASP A 26 -3.56 -8.52 8.83
CA ASP A 26 -2.14 -8.19 8.90
C ASP A 26 -1.36 -9.47 9.17
N ILE A 27 -0.23 -9.65 8.50
CA ILE A 27 0.68 -10.78 8.73
C ILE A 27 1.95 -10.22 9.35
N TYR A 28 2.33 -10.75 10.50
CA TYR A 28 3.53 -10.38 11.22
C TYR A 28 4.44 -11.59 11.30
N TYR A 29 5.70 -11.44 10.88
CA TYR A 29 6.72 -12.47 11.08
C TYR A 29 7.60 -12.08 12.27
N ASN A 30 7.52 -12.86 13.35
CA ASN A 30 8.35 -12.69 14.53
C ASN A 30 9.61 -13.54 14.38
N THR A 31 10.72 -12.92 14.00
CA THR A 31 12.00 -13.60 13.78
C THR A 31 12.70 -14.10 15.02
N ASN A 32 12.36 -13.58 16.19
CA ASN A 32 12.95 -14.08 17.44
C ASN A 32 12.33 -15.43 17.82
N LYS A 33 11.13 -15.74 17.32
CA LYS A 33 10.39 -16.97 17.62
C LYS A 33 10.13 -17.87 16.40
N SER A 34 10.44 -17.41 15.20
CA SER A 34 10.04 -18.06 13.93
C SER A 34 8.52 -18.28 13.84
N GLU A 35 7.74 -17.33 14.36
CA GLU A 35 6.28 -17.44 14.48
C GLU A 35 5.57 -16.39 13.63
N ILE A 36 4.45 -16.77 13.02
CA ILE A 36 3.59 -15.85 12.28
C ILE A 36 2.34 -15.53 13.08
N HIS A 37 2.10 -14.23 13.23
CA HIS A 37 0.90 -13.70 13.85
C HIS A 37 -0.02 -13.10 12.79
N THR A 38 -1.32 -13.26 12.99
CA THR A 38 -2.35 -12.62 12.18
C THR A 38 -3.34 -11.89 13.08
N THR A 39 -3.89 -10.75 12.64
CA THR A 39 -4.76 -9.88 13.46
C THR A 39 -6.24 -10.29 13.54
N ASN A 40 -6.65 -11.43 12.97
CA ASN A 40 -8.05 -11.84 13.00
C ASN A 40 -8.25 -13.25 13.63
N PRO A 41 -8.83 -13.37 14.84
CA PRO A 41 -8.95 -14.65 15.55
C PRO A 41 -10.15 -15.55 15.18
N ASN A 42 -11.05 -15.21 14.24
CA ASN A 42 -12.26 -16.00 13.99
C ASN A 42 -12.65 -15.96 12.49
N LYS A 43 -13.03 -17.02 11.75
CA LYS A 43 -13.42 -18.41 12.03
C LYS A 43 -13.21 -19.27 10.76
N GLN A 44 -12.86 -20.55 10.97
CA GLN A 44 -13.16 -21.74 10.15
C GLN A 44 -12.75 -21.74 8.67
N ASN A 45 -11.57 -22.30 8.37
CA ASN A 45 -11.32 -23.12 7.18
C ASN A 45 -9.95 -23.82 7.34
N ASN A 46 -9.86 -25.14 7.13
CA ASN A 46 -8.61 -25.92 7.16
C ASN A 46 -7.48 -25.30 6.31
N LYS A 47 -7.85 -24.49 5.32
CA LYS A 47 -6.93 -23.70 4.49
C LYS A 47 -6.08 -22.70 5.30
N TYR A 48 -6.62 -22.11 6.38
CA TYR A 48 -5.88 -21.19 7.24
C TYR A 48 -4.87 -21.91 8.13
N GLU A 49 -5.20 -23.11 8.61
CA GLU A 49 -4.26 -23.93 9.39
C GLU A 49 -3.09 -24.39 8.52
N ILE A 50 -3.36 -24.83 7.28
CA ILE A 50 -2.32 -25.18 6.30
C ILE A 50 -1.45 -23.96 5.96
N LEU A 51 -2.04 -22.78 5.80
CA LEU A 51 -1.27 -21.54 5.60
C LEU A 51 -0.39 -21.26 6.82
N LYS A 52 -0.98 -21.23 8.02
CA LYS A 52 -0.25 -20.97 9.27
C LYS A 52 0.89 -21.97 9.49
N GLU A 53 0.66 -23.25 9.25
CA GLU A 53 1.69 -24.31 9.34
C GLU A 53 2.84 -24.08 8.35
N LYS A 54 2.52 -23.84 7.07
CA LYS A 54 3.53 -23.58 6.03
C LYS A 54 4.27 -22.27 6.22
N CYS A 55 3.63 -21.27 6.82
CA CYS A 55 4.26 -20.00 7.08
C CYS A 55 5.12 -20.07 8.37
N ASN A 56 4.67 -20.80 9.40
CA ASN A 56 5.42 -21.03 10.64
C ASN A 56 6.65 -21.94 10.46
N SER A 57 6.75 -22.70 9.37
CA SER A 57 7.95 -23.49 9.06
C SER A 57 9.17 -22.63 8.69
N GLY A 58 8.99 -21.31 8.53
CA GLY A 58 10.03 -20.40 8.04
C GLY A 58 10.22 -20.44 6.52
N ASP A 59 9.44 -21.26 5.80
CA ASP A 59 9.44 -21.31 4.34
C ASP A 59 8.46 -20.28 3.75
N ILE A 60 8.94 -19.05 3.60
CA ILE A 60 8.20 -17.91 3.04
C ILE A 60 7.66 -18.24 1.63
N LYS A 61 8.40 -19.03 0.84
CA LYS A 61 7.98 -19.40 -0.50
C LYS A 61 6.79 -20.36 -0.46
N ALA A 62 6.84 -21.40 0.38
CA ALA A 62 5.73 -22.33 0.55
C ALA A 62 4.48 -21.65 1.14
N CYS A 63 4.68 -20.71 2.06
CA CYS A 63 3.63 -19.85 2.61
C CYS A 63 2.90 -19.07 1.49
N LEU A 64 3.66 -18.34 0.68
CA LEU A 64 3.10 -17.46 -0.35
C LEU A 64 2.54 -18.24 -1.55
N ASP A 65 3.16 -19.35 -1.95
CA ASP A 65 2.64 -20.25 -2.99
C ASP A 65 1.30 -20.91 -2.56
N SER A 66 0.97 -20.93 -1.27
CA SER A 66 -0.30 -21.48 -0.75
C SER A 66 -1.45 -20.47 -0.78
N TYR A 67 -1.18 -19.19 -1.05
CA TYR A 67 -2.22 -18.19 -1.23
C TYR A 67 -2.95 -18.41 -2.57
N PRO A 68 -4.30 -18.47 -2.57
CA PRO A 68 -5.08 -18.73 -3.78
C PRO A 68 -4.97 -17.61 -4.84
N PHE A 69 -4.53 -16.43 -4.43
CA PHE A 69 -4.20 -15.35 -5.34
C PHE A 69 -2.71 -15.42 -5.62
N LYS A 70 -2.32 -15.74 -6.86
CA LYS A 70 -0.95 -15.63 -7.36
C LYS A 70 -0.52 -14.16 -7.29
N TYR A 71 -0.11 -13.71 -6.11
CA TYR A 71 0.38 -12.36 -5.88
C TYR A 71 1.67 -12.19 -6.68
N LYS A 72 1.58 -11.41 -7.76
CA LYS A 72 2.73 -11.09 -8.63
C LYS A 72 3.41 -9.77 -8.25
N LYS A 73 2.85 -9.01 -7.31
CA LYS A 73 3.35 -7.68 -6.91
C LYS A 73 4.27 -7.80 -5.70
N PRO A 74 5.27 -6.91 -5.55
CA PRO A 74 6.10 -6.90 -4.37
C PRO A 74 5.25 -6.72 -3.11
N ILE A 75 5.60 -7.49 -2.09
CA ILE A 75 4.90 -7.59 -0.81
C ILE A 75 5.59 -6.64 0.15
N GLN A 76 4.83 -5.79 0.85
CA GLN A 76 5.43 -4.88 1.82
C GLN A 76 6.17 -5.64 2.93
N ALA A 77 7.18 -5.03 3.50
CA ALA A 77 8.04 -5.65 4.47
C ALA A 77 8.58 -4.61 5.43
N LYS A 78 8.58 -4.85 6.74
CA LYS A 78 9.07 -3.88 7.73
C LYS A 78 10.26 -4.39 8.53
N LEU A 79 11.46 -3.98 8.15
CA LEU A 79 12.72 -4.31 8.82
C LEU A 79 13.25 -3.10 9.61
N ASN A 80 13.65 -3.30 10.86
CA ASN A 80 14.27 -2.27 11.71
C ASN A 80 13.47 -0.96 11.77
N GLY A 81 12.14 -1.08 11.84
CA GLY A 81 11.24 0.07 11.92
C GLY A 81 10.97 0.75 10.58
N LYS A 82 11.59 0.31 9.48
CA LYS A 82 11.43 0.87 8.12
C LYS A 82 10.76 -0.11 7.19
N TRP A 83 9.94 0.43 6.29
CA TRP A 83 9.20 -0.31 5.29
C TRP A 83 9.95 -0.38 3.97
N GLY A 84 9.88 -1.53 3.31
CA GLY A 84 10.38 -1.83 1.98
C GLY A 84 9.47 -2.87 1.33
N PHE A 85 9.97 -3.57 0.31
CA PHE A 85 9.20 -4.58 -0.41
C PHE A 85 10.06 -5.80 -0.75
N ILE A 86 9.48 -6.99 -0.63
CA ILE A 86 10.07 -8.28 -0.96
C ILE A 86 9.31 -8.96 -2.10
N ASP A 87 9.97 -9.90 -2.78
CA ASP A 87 9.31 -10.81 -3.70
C ASP A 87 8.67 -11.98 -2.96
N LYS A 88 8.10 -12.93 -3.71
CA LYS A 88 7.46 -14.11 -3.14
C LYS A 88 8.42 -15.15 -2.53
N ASN A 89 9.72 -14.99 -2.75
CA ASN A 89 10.76 -15.83 -2.17
C ASN A 89 11.34 -15.20 -0.89
N GLY A 90 10.89 -14.00 -0.52
CA GLY A 90 11.41 -13.23 0.61
C GLY A 90 12.63 -12.38 0.27
N GLU A 91 13.01 -12.29 -1.00
CA GLU A 91 14.14 -11.48 -1.43
C GLU A 91 13.75 -10.00 -1.49
N ILE A 92 14.64 -9.11 -1.05
CA ILE A 92 14.38 -7.67 -1.06
C ILE A 92 14.35 -7.15 -2.51
N VAL A 93 13.19 -6.62 -2.91
CA VAL A 93 13.00 -5.92 -4.20
C VAL A 93 13.25 -4.43 -4.02
N ILE A 94 12.77 -3.86 -2.91
CA ILE A 94 12.92 -2.44 -2.59
C ILE A 94 13.38 -2.33 -1.14
N ASN A 95 14.53 -1.70 -0.93
CA ASN A 95 15.14 -1.62 0.39
C ASN A 95 14.22 -0.98 1.45
N PRO A 96 14.23 -1.47 2.69
CA PRO A 96 13.41 -0.94 3.77
C PRO A 96 13.96 0.40 4.27
N ILE A 97 13.51 1.49 3.64
CA ILE A 97 13.93 2.86 3.96
C ILE A 97 12.74 3.78 4.29
N PHE A 98 11.51 3.35 4.02
CA PHE A 98 10.32 4.19 4.14
C PHE A 98 9.76 4.19 5.57
N GLY A 99 9.21 5.31 6.02
CA GLY A 99 8.50 5.40 7.29
C GLY A 99 7.11 4.74 7.26
N ASN A 100 6.49 4.69 6.08
CA ASN A 100 5.23 4.00 5.81
C ASN A 100 5.11 3.73 4.31
N VAL A 101 4.32 2.74 3.91
CA VAL A 101 4.05 2.41 2.51
C VAL A 101 2.61 1.92 2.35
N SER A 102 2.10 1.99 1.12
CA SER A 102 0.84 1.36 0.74
C SER A 102 1.08 0.19 -0.24
N ASN A 103 0.02 -0.59 -0.49
CA ASN A 103 0.13 -1.72 -1.42
C ASN A 103 0.21 -1.20 -2.85
N PHE A 104 0.88 -1.97 -3.71
CA PHE A 104 0.84 -1.71 -5.14
C PHE A 104 -0.60 -1.83 -5.67
N LYS A 105 -1.22 -0.70 -5.95
CA LYS A 105 -2.50 -0.58 -6.66
C LYS A 105 -2.21 0.07 -8.01
N GLU A 106 -2.71 -0.55 -9.06
CA GLU A 106 -2.47 -0.09 -10.44
C GLU A 106 -0.97 0.10 -10.78
N ASN A 107 -0.12 -0.73 -10.16
CA ASN A 107 1.35 -0.77 -10.32
C ASN A 107 2.12 0.36 -9.61
N LEU A 108 1.44 1.12 -8.74
CA LEU A 108 2.04 2.18 -7.95
C LEU A 108 1.77 1.97 -6.46
N ALA A 109 2.74 2.32 -5.63
CA ALA A 109 2.61 2.35 -4.17
C ALA A 109 2.94 3.75 -3.67
N SER A 110 2.16 4.24 -2.70
CA SER A 110 2.51 5.45 -1.98
C SER A 110 3.53 5.11 -0.90
N VAL A 111 4.56 5.95 -0.74
CA VAL A 111 5.62 5.74 0.24
C VAL A 111 5.94 7.02 0.99
N LYS A 112 6.30 6.89 2.27
CA LYS A 112 6.55 8.03 3.15
C LYS A 112 8.02 8.15 3.52
N ILE A 113 8.63 9.29 3.23
CA ILE A 113 10.00 9.65 3.67
C ILE A 113 9.92 11.00 4.39
N ASN A 114 10.56 11.11 5.55
CA ASN A 114 10.66 12.37 6.32
C ASN A 114 9.33 13.11 6.50
N GLY A 115 8.24 12.38 6.77
CA GLY A 115 6.92 12.98 6.98
C GLY A 115 6.10 13.23 5.70
N LYS A 116 6.71 13.14 4.51
CA LYS A 116 6.06 13.41 3.22
C LYS A 116 5.82 12.13 2.42
N TRP A 117 4.76 12.14 1.63
CA TRP A 117 4.35 11.04 0.76
C TRP A 117 4.75 11.31 -0.69
N GLY A 118 5.21 10.27 -1.36
CA GLY A 118 5.47 10.20 -2.80
C GLY A 118 4.96 8.87 -3.35
N PHE A 119 5.28 8.58 -4.61
CA PHE A 119 4.84 7.36 -5.29
C PHE A 119 5.99 6.68 -6.00
N ILE A 120 6.06 5.36 -5.89
CA ILE A 120 7.02 4.52 -6.58
C ILE A 120 6.31 3.47 -7.44
N ASN A 121 7.00 3.01 -8.48
CA ASN A 121 6.61 1.83 -9.25
C ASN A 121 7.11 0.53 -8.59
N GLU A 122 6.80 -0.62 -9.18
CA GLU A 122 7.15 -1.95 -8.66
C GLU A 122 8.67 -2.22 -8.61
N SER A 123 9.49 -1.44 -9.33
CA SER A 123 10.96 -1.51 -9.26
C SER A 123 11.55 -0.56 -8.20
N GLY A 124 10.73 0.17 -7.46
CA GLY A 124 11.17 1.16 -6.47
C GLY A 124 11.58 2.52 -7.05
N LYS A 125 11.39 2.75 -8.36
CA LYS A 125 11.65 4.05 -8.98
C LYS A 125 10.54 5.03 -8.60
N PHE A 126 10.91 6.21 -8.15
CA PHE A 126 9.97 7.30 -7.93
C PHE A 126 9.31 7.74 -9.24
N ILE A 127 7.98 7.74 -9.22
CA ILE A 127 7.14 8.46 -10.17
C ILE A 127 6.89 9.88 -9.66
N THR A 128 6.78 10.03 -8.35
CA THR A 128 6.70 11.34 -7.69
C THR A 128 7.49 11.30 -6.40
N GLU A 129 8.42 12.24 -6.25
CA GLU A 129 9.21 12.38 -5.04
C GLU A 129 8.33 12.66 -3.80
N PRO A 130 8.79 12.36 -2.58
CA PRO A 130 8.04 12.61 -1.35
C PRO A 130 7.83 14.11 -1.07
N ILE A 131 6.73 14.67 -1.57
CA ILE A 131 6.39 16.09 -1.42
C ILE A 131 5.03 16.34 -0.76
N PHE A 132 4.15 15.34 -0.74
CA PHE A 132 2.77 15.49 -0.26
C PHE A 132 2.66 15.33 1.26
N ASN A 133 1.74 16.06 1.88
CA ASN A 133 1.40 15.89 3.30
C ASN A 133 0.64 14.57 3.53
N TYR A 134 -0.11 14.09 2.54
CA TYR A 134 -0.78 12.79 2.55
C TYR A 134 -1.00 12.29 1.11
N ALA A 135 -1.12 10.98 0.93
CA ALA A 135 -1.46 10.34 -0.33
C ALA A 135 -2.31 9.09 -0.08
N TRP A 136 -3.39 8.93 -0.87
CA TRP A 136 -4.16 7.69 -0.95
C TRP A 136 -3.59 6.74 -2.00
N ASN A 137 -4.14 5.54 -2.06
CA ASN A 137 -3.82 4.58 -3.12
C ASN A 137 -4.37 5.06 -4.47
N PHE A 138 -3.76 4.56 -5.55
CA PHE A 138 -4.34 4.70 -6.87
C PHE A 138 -5.64 3.90 -6.99
N LYS A 139 -6.66 4.55 -7.55
CA LYS A 139 -7.93 3.96 -7.95
C LYS A 139 -8.48 4.70 -9.17
N GLU A 140 -8.84 3.94 -10.20
CA GLU A 140 -9.29 4.46 -11.50
C GLU A 140 -8.28 5.39 -12.19
N ASN A 141 -6.97 5.11 -12.04
CA ASN A 141 -5.85 5.91 -12.53
C ASN A 141 -5.60 7.24 -11.81
N PHE A 142 -6.26 7.50 -10.69
CA PHE A 142 -6.04 8.69 -9.86
C PHE A 142 -5.66 8.32 -8.43
N ALA A 143 -4.89 9.17 -7.78
CA ALA A 143 -4.68 9.12 -6.34
C ALA A 143 -5.04 10.48 -5.73
N SER A 144 -5.81 10.46 -4.64
CA SER A 144 -6.05 11.65 -3.84
C SER A 144 -4.78 12.02 -3.07
N ILE A 145 -4.36 13.28 -3.18
CA ILE A 145 -3.19 13.80 -2.46
C ILE A 145 -3.57 15.03 -1.66
N ARG A 146 -2.87 15.23 -0.55
CA ARG A 146 -2.95 16.44 0.26
C ARG A 146 -1.64 17.22 0.16
N LEU A 147 -1.71 18.46 -0.28
CA LEU A 147 -0.60 19.40 -0.26
C LEU A 147 -0.98 20.56 0.65
N LYS A 148 -0.15 20.82 1.67
CA LYS A 148 -0.53 21.67 2.82
C LYS A 148 -1.82 21.09 3.44
N GLU A 149 -2.89 21.89 3.48
CA GLU A 149 -4.19 21.51 4.05
C GLU A 149 -5.29 21.28 3.00
N LYS A 150 -4.93 21.23 1.71
CA LYS A 150 -5.89 21.06 0.62
C LYS A 150 -5.67 19.78 -0.15
N TRP A 151 -6.77 19.18 -0.59
CA TRP A 151 -6.83 17.93 -1.33
C TRP A 151 -7.06 18.16 -2.81
N GLY A 152 -6.40 17.34 -3.62
CA GLY A 152 -6.51 17.29 -5.07
C GLY A 152 -6.19 15.89 -5.57
N PHE A 153 -5.94 15.74 -6.86
CA PHE A 153 -5.66 14.45 -7.47
C PHE A 153 -4.45 14.50 -8.38
N ILE A 154 -3.73 13.39 -8.43
CA ILE A 154 -2.67 13.13 -9.40
C ILE A 154 -3.03 11.98 -10.33
N ASP A 155 -2.44 11.96 -11.52
CA ASP A 155 -2.44 10.79 -12.41
C ASP A 155 -1.28 9.82 -12.12
N LYS A 156 -1.25 8.70 -12.84
CA LYS A 156 -0.20 7.68 -12.74
C LYS A 156 1.18 8.11 -13.23
N ASN A 157 1.27 9.25 -13.91
CA ASN A 157 2.53 9.84 -14.35
C ASN A 157 3.08 10.84 -13.31
N GLY A 158 2.34 11.09 -12.23
CA GLY A 158 2.71 12.04 -11.19
C GLY A 158 2.25 13.48 -11.45
N ASN A 159 1.44 13.71 -12.49
CA ASN A 159 0.92 15.03 -12.78
C ASN A 159 -0.27 15.35 -11.87
N ILE A 160 -0.29 16.55 -11.28
CA ILE A 160 -1.47 17.07 -10.58
C ILE A 160 -2.54 17.40 -11.64
N THR A 161 -3.54 16.53 -11.76
CA THR A 161 -4.65 16.69 -12.72
C THR A 161 -5.79 17.52 -12.15
N ILE A 162 -5.99 17.47 -10.83
CA ILE A 162 -6.97 18.30 -10.13
C ILE A 162 -6.25 19.03 -8.99
N LYS A 163 -6.22 20.37 -9.07
CA LYS A 163 -5.45 21.20 -8.14
C LYS A 163 -5.89 20.99 -6.69
N PRO A 164 -4.96 21.02 -5.71
CA PRO A 164 -5.32 20.90 -4.30
C PRO A 164 -6.06 22.14 -3.79
N ILE A 165 -7.39 22.12 -3.87
CA ILE A 165 -8.26 23.21 -3.42
C ILE A 165 -9.38 22.75 -2.48
N PHE A 166 -9.60 21.44 -2.38
CA PHE A 166 -10.68 20.87 -1.57
C PHE A 166 -10.27 20.72 -0.11
N ASP A 167 -11.23 20.81 0.81
CA ASP A 167 -11.02 20.55 2.23
C ASP A 167 -10.78 19.05 2.48
N TYR A 168 -11.40 18.20 1.65
CA TYR A 168 -11.23 16.76 1.65
C TYR A 168 -11.73 16.16 0.33
N THR A 169 -11.25 14.97 -0.02
CA THR A 169 -11.77 14.20 -1.16
C THR A 169 -11.87 12.72 -0.81
N LEU A 170 -12.87 12.03 -1.34
CA LEU A 170 -12.94 10.58 -1.39
C LEU A 170 -12.25 10.06 -2.67
N ASP A 171 -12.02 8.75 -2.75
CA ASP A 171 -11.48 8.12 -3.96
C ASP A 171 -12.49 8.20 -5.12
N PHE A 172 -11.98 8.16 -6.35
CA PHE A 172 -12.84 7.94 -7.51
C PHE A 172 -13.52 6.56 -7.43
N ASN A 173 -14.82 6.54 -7.72
CA ASN A 173 -15.60 5.34 -7.92
C ASN A 173 -16.64 5.59 -9.00
N GLU A 174 -16.64 4.76 -10.03
CA GLU A 174 -17.50 4.87 -11.20
C GLU A 174 -17.41 6.28 -11.84
N ASN A 175 -16.18 6.78 -11.98
CA ASN A 175 -15.86 8.10 -12.55
C ASN A 175 -16.23 9.33 -11.71
N LEU A 176 -16.76 9.17 -10.50
CA LEU A 176 -17.08 10.28 -9.59
C LEU A 176 -16.28 10.19 -8.29
N ALA A 177 -15.90 11.34 -7.75
CA ALA A 177 -15.30 11.43 -6.42
C ALA A 177 -16.09 12.42 -5.56
N GLY A 178 -16.32 12.08 -4.30
CA GLY A 178 -16.82 13.04 -3.32
C GLY A 178 -15.75 14.10 -3.04
N ALA A 179 -16.10 15.37 -3.12
CA ALA A 179 -15.19 16.47 -2.82
C ALA A 179 -15.85 17.48 -1.88
N LYS A 180 -15.16 17.79 -0.78
CA LYS A 180 -15.60 18.76 0.22
C LYS A 180 -14.99 20.13 -0.09
N LEU A 181 -15.82 21.15 -0.23
CA LEU A 181 -15.40 22.53 -0.46
C LEU A 181 -16.19 23.46 0.43
N ASN A 182 -15.49 24.30 1.20
CA ASN A 182 -16.08 25.24 2.16
C ASN A 182 -17.05 24.54 3.13
N GLY A 183 -16.64 23.37 3.64
CA GLY A 183 -17.42 22.64 4.63
C GLY A 183 -18.55 21.76 4.08
N LYS A 184 -18.91 21.86 2.78
CA LYS A 184 -19.99 21.06 2.17
C LYS A 184 -19.45 20.08 1.13
N TRP A 185 -20.10 18.94 1.00
CA TRP A 185 -19.78 17.89 0.05
C TRP A 185 -20.60 18.00 -1.23
N GLY A 186 -19.95 17.72 -2.35
CA GLY A 186 -20.54 17.46 -3.66
C GLY A 186 -19.78 16.33 -4.36
N PHE A 187 -20.06 16.10 -5.63
CA PHE A 187 -19.36 15.10 -6.45
C PHE A 187 -18.75 15.75 -7.68
N ILE A 188 -17.47 15.46 -7.91
CA ILE A 188 -16.71 15.91 -9.07
C ILE A 188 -16.50 14.78 -10.07
N ASP A 189 -16.37 15.14 -11.35
CA ASP A 189 -15.88 14.26 -12.40
C ASP A 189 -14.33 14.20 -12.43
N LYS A 190 -13.77 13.43 -13.38
CA LYS A 190 -12.32 13.27 -13.58
C LYS A 190 -11.60 14.54 -14.04
N SER A 191 -12.32 15.61 -14.42
CA SER A 191 -11.75 16.93 -14.69
C SER A 191 -11.70 17.83 -13.45
N GLY A 192 -12.34 17.41 -12.35
CA GLY A 192 -12.49 18.21 -11.13
C GLY A 192 -13.71 19.12 -11.13
N LYS A 193 -14.58 19.03 -12.15
CA LYS A 193 -15.82 19.81 -12.22
C LYS A 193 -16.90 19.15 -11.38
N PHE A 194 -17.61 19.93 -10.57
CA PHE A 194 -18.77 19.45 -9.83
C PHE A 194 -19.91 19.06 -10.78
N ILE A 195 -20.27 17.77 -10.76
CA ILE A 195 -21.50 17.23 -11.35
C ILE A 195 -22.66 17.41 -10.36
N ILE A 196 -22.37 17.27 -9.07
CA ILE A 196 -23.30 17.57 -7.97
C ILE A 196 -22.64 18.64 -7.11
N LYS A 197 -23.27 19.82 -7.00
CA LYS A 197 -22.70 20.97 -6.28
C LYS A 197 -22.52 20.67 -4.78
N PRO A 198 -21.54 21.30 -4.12
CA PRO A 198 -21.37 21.21 -2.67
C PRO A 198 -22.60 21.72 -1.92
N MET A 199 -23.34 20.82 -1.26
CA MET A 199 -24.48 21.19 -0.41
C MET A 199 -24.76 20.20 0.72
N PHE A 200 -24.12 19.03 0.72
CA PHE A 200 -24.35 17.98 1.72
C PHE A 200 -23.36 18.09 2.89
N ASP A 201 -23.78 17.69 4.08
CA ASP A 201 -22.90 17.65 5.25
C ASP A 201 -21.99 16.41 5.29
N GLU A 202 -22.44 15.33 4.65
CA GLU A 202 -21.69 14.07 4.52
C GLU A 202 -22.07 13.34 3.23
N VAL A 203 -21.11 12.63 2.65
CA VAL A 203 -21.34 11.69 1.54
C VAL A 203 -20.50 10.43 1.75
N ARG A 204 -20.94 9.31 1.17
CA ARG A 204 -20.12 8.11 1.01
C ARG A 204 -19.54 8.04 -0.41
N ASN A 205 -18.66 7.07 -0.65
CA ASN A 205 -18.20 6.77 -2.01
C ASN A 205 -19.39 6.55 -2.94
N PHE A 206 -19.32 7.14 -4.13
CA PHE A 206 -20.35 6.96 -5.15
C PHE A 206 -20.44 5.48 -5.54
N LYS A 207 -21.67 4.99 -5.76
CA LYS A 207 -21.94 3.63 -6.22
C LYS A 207 -23.29 3.62 -6.90
N LYS A 208 -23.35 3.22 -8.18
CA LYS A 208 -24.61 3.01 -8.88
C LYS A 208 -25.27 1.74 -8.33
N ILE A 209 -26.57 1.86 -8.06
CA ILE A 209 -27.44 0.75 -7.64
C ILE A 209 -27.96 0.05 -8.89
#